data_AF-A0A7J3B8S5-F1
#
_entry.id   AF-A0A7J3B8S5-F1
#
_cell.length_a   1.000
_cell.length_b   1.000
_cell.length_c   1.000
_cell.angle_alpha   90.00
_cell.angle_beta   90.00
_cell.angle_gamma   90.00
#
_symmetry.space_group_name_H-M   'P 1'
#
loop_
_entity.id
_entity.type
_entity.pdbx_description
1 polymer ?
#
loop_
_entity_poly.entity_id
_entity_poly.type
_entity_poly.pdbx_seq_one_letter_code
_entity_poly.pdbx_strand_id
1 'polypeptide(L)'
;MGYVQKFAIGKDNLVQRANEWHGKLKVEPLVEIPKQLAQLQRPWFEGRGIDKEIERQIRFGSRIFCWNGRWYLQKWRSGADGTIEAIPIDEKTAQLFNAASRGEYFPDVDDRAAAESACERLRSFLSERGVELKTSYHGIPHEELFELSLSILRVLPEEHFGHEHFKVLELGGWGSGGYKGAQCSAYRDPVVHLFTFAIIGPKRNYMALLLHEIGHSFINLIDGTDRERLGALRREIPKIGVDYLHGEEDRIIRQRDSFEEFVAENYMHYVTQGKRLLDFISSLEPQQHDMWVELLSIYRKYFNGRTYL
;
A
#
# COMPACT_ATOMS: atom_id res chain seq x y z
N MET A 1 5.89 44.90 -11.68
CA MET A 1 5.08 44.35 -10.57
C MET A 1 3.69 44.06 -11.11
N GLY A 2 3.45 42.83 -11.57
CA GLY A 2 2.14 42.40 -12.08
C GLY A 2 1.31 41.81 -10.94
N TYR A 3 0.09 42.30 -10.76
CA TYR A 3 -0.85 41.82 -9.76
C TYR A 3 -1.39 40.44 -10.18
N VAL A 4 -1.19 39.44 -9.33
CA VAL A 4 -1.88 38.14 -9.42
C VAL A 4 -3.30 38.33 -8.89
N GLN A 5 -4.29 38.35 -9.78
CA GLN A 5 -5.71 38.25 -9.42
C GLN A 5 -5.98 36.85 -8.89
N LYS A 6 -6.16 36.72 -7.57
CA LYS A 6 -6.72 35.51 -6.95
C LYS A 6 -8.22 35.47 -7.26
N PHE A 7 -8.63 34.60 -8.17
CA PHE A 7 -10.05 34.28 -8.34
C PHE A 7 -10.53 33.47 -7.14
N ALA A 8 -11.37 34.09 -6.31
CA ALA A 8 -12.12 33.37 -5.28
C ALA A 8 -13.23 32.58 -5.97
N ILE A 9 -12.98 31.32 -6.27
CA ILE A 9 -14.03 30.38 -6.70
C ILE A 9 -14.84 30.02 -5.45
N GLY A 10 -16.11 30.42 -5.41
CA GLY A 10 -17.00 30.12 -4.29
C GLY A 10 -17.20 28.62 -4.11
N LYS A 11 -17.20 28.15 -2.84
CA LYS A 11 -17.37 26.74 -2.46
C LYS A 11 -18.60 26.07 -3.09
N ASP A 12 -19.65 26.83 -3.36
CA ASP A 12 -20.91 26.31 -3.92
C ASP A 12 -20.77 25.86 -5.37
N ASN A 13 -19.80 26.40 -6.12
CA ASN A 13 -19.54 26.04 -7.52
C ASN A 13 -18.73 24.72 -7.66
N LEU A 14 -17.98 24.35 -6.61
CA LEU A 14 -17.22 23.08 -6.56
C LEU A 14 -18.13 21.89 -6.27
N VAL A 15 -19.10 22.04 -5.38
CA VAL A 15 -20.06 20.97 -5.04
C VAL A 15 -21.01 20.69 -6.20
N GLN A 16 -21.47 21.74 -6.90
CA GLN A 16 -22.34 21.58 -8.06
C GLN A 16 -21.60 20.94 -9.23
N ARG A 17 -20.34 21.31 -9.47
CA ARG A 17 -19.45 20.65 -10.45
C ARG A 17 -19.16 19.20 -10.09
N ALA A 18 -18.81 18.90 -8.83
CA ALA A 18 -18.62 17.52 -8.37
C ALA A 18 -19.87 16.66 -8.61
N ASN A 19 -21.08 17.20 -8.36
CA ASN A 19 -22.34 16.51 -8.61
C ASN A 19 -22.65 16.32 -10.11
N GLU A 20 -22.39 17.32 -10.96
CA GLU A 20 -22.50 17.17 -12.43
C GLU A 20 -21.46 16.18 -12.99
N TRP A 21 -20.29 16.07 -12.37
CA TRP A 21 -19.19 15.18 -12.77
C TRP A 21 -19.39 13.74 -12.27
N HIS A 22 -19.96 13.56 -11.08
CA HIS A 22 -20.54 12.28 -10.64
C HIS A 22 -21.65 11.80 -11.61
N GLY A 23 -22.30 12.70 -12.34
CA GLY A 23 -23.22 12.35 -13.42
C GLY A 23 -22.55 11.67 -14.63
N LYS A 24 -21.28 11.99 -14.93
CA LYS A 24 -20.50 11.38 -16.02
C LYS A 24 -19.83 10.06 -15.60
N LEU A 25 -19.35 10.00 -14.36
CA LEU A 25 -18.97 8.75 -13.73
C LEU A 25 -20.20 8.16 -13.06
N LYS A 26 -21.16 7.56 -13.78
CA LYS A 26 -22.20 6.75 -13.10
C LYS A 26 -21.50 5.70 -12.25
N VAL A 27 -21.47 5.90 -10.92
CA VAL A 27 -20.61 5.16 -9.99
C VAL A 27 -21.37 3.97 -9.43
N GLU A 28 -21.50 2.90 -10.22
CA GLU A 28 -21.94 1.61 -9.69
C GLU A 28 -21.19 0.47 -10.41
N PRO A 29 -20.70 -0.54 -9.67
CA PRO A 29 -20.86 -0.72 -8.21
C PRO A 29 -19.86 0.11 -7.37
N LEU A 30 -20.36 0.74 -6.30
CA LEU A 30 -19.52 1.32 -5.24
C LEU A 30 -19.04 0.22 -4.30
N VAL A 31 -17.73 0.19 -4.02
CA VAL A 31 -17.10 -0.75 -3.10
C VAL A 31 -16.58 0.03 -1.90
N GLU A 32 -17.06 -0.33 -0.70
CA GLU A 32 -16.56 0.26 0.54
C GLU A 32 -15.11 -0.17 0.78
N ILE A 33 -14.24 0.81 1.03
CA ILE A 33 -12.84 0.54 1.36
C ILE A 33 -12.78 -0.11 2.76
N PRO A 34 -12.14 -1.30 2.90
CA PRO A 34 -11.93 -1.91 4.21
C PRO A 34 -11.32 -0.92 5.21
N LYS A 35 -11.83 -0.89 6.44
CA LYS A 35 -11.43 0.09 7.48
C LYS A 35 -9.91 0.15 7.70
N GLN A 36 -9.23 -0.98 7.56
CA GLN A 36 -7.79 -1.09 7.65
C GLN A 36 -7.11 -0.34 6.49
N LEU A 37 -7.57 -0.54 5.25
CA LEU A 37 -7.07 0.18 4.07
C LEU A 37 -7.36 1.68 4.13
N ALA A 38 -8.50 2.09 4.70
CA ALA A 38 -8.86 3.51 4.85
C ALA A 38 -7.82 4.29 5.68
N GLN A 39 -7.00 3.62 6.49
CA GLN A 39 -5.88 4.27 7.19
C GLN A 39 -4.86 4.85 6.21
N LEU A 40 -4.67 4.24 5.03
CA LEU A 40 -3.76 4.71 3.98
C LEU A 40 -4.18 6.05 3.36
N GLN A 41 -5.41 6.51 3.60
CA GLN A 41 -5.90 7.82 3.16
C GLN A 41 -5.37 8.98 4.01
N ARG A 42 -4.69 8.70 5.12
CA ARG A 42 -4.19 9.73 6.04
C ARG A 42 -2.67 9.68 6.11
N PRO A 43 -2.01 10.83 6.29
CA PRO A 43 -0.62 10.86 6.72
C PRO A 43 -0.44 10.06 8.01
N TRP A 44 0.66 9.33 8.12
CA TRP A 44 0.85 8.35 9.19
C TRP A 44 1.13 9.01 10.53
N PHE A 45 2.13 9.90 10.57
CA PHE A 45 2.60 10.53 11.81
C PHE A 45 2.37 12.06 11.86
N GLU A 46 1.72 12.64 10.85
CA GLU A 46 1.46 14.08 10.82
C GLU A 46 0.70 14.54 12.08
N GLY A 47 1.16 15.63 12.68
CA GLY A 47 0.56 16.21 13.88
C GLY A 47 0.79 15.43 15.18
N ARG A 48 1.49 14.29 15.16
CA ARG A 48 1.76 13.47 16.37
C ARG A 48 2.99 13.94 17.18
N GLY A 49 3.78 14.87 16.66
CA GLY A 49 4.97 15.41 17.34
C GLY A 49 6.05 14.35 17.61
N ILE A 50 6.10 13.29 16.80
CA ILE A 50 7.06 12.19 16.94
C ILE A 50 8.41 12.62 16.36
N ASP A 51 9.49 12.24 17.03
CA ASP A 51 10.84 12.45 16.53
C ASP A 51 11.07 11.71 15.21
N LYS A 52 11.72 12.36 14.23
CA LYS A 52 11.90 11.82 12.88
C LYS A 52 12.70 10.51 12.86
N GLU A 53 13.64 10.34 13.78
CA GLU A 53 14.39 9.09 13.88
C GLU A 53 13.50 7.98 14.44
N ILE A 54 12.69 8.23 15.47
CA ILE A 54 11.71 7.26 15.99
C ILE A 54 10.73 6.86 14.88
N GLU A 55 10.17 7.82 14.15
CA GLU A 55 9.29 7.58 13.01
C GLU A 55 9.97 6.67 11.97
N ARG A 56 11.21 6.99 11.60
CA ARG A 56 11.99 6.18 10.66
C ARG A 56 12.13 4.74 11.15
N GLN A 57 12.45 4.56 12.42
CA GLN A 57 12.60 3.21 13.01
C GLN A 57 11.28 2.43 12.98
N ILE A 58 10.14 3.07 13.27
CA ILE A 58 8.83 2.43 13.17
C ILE A 58 8.55 2.01 11.73
N ARG A 59 8.77 2.91 10.77
CA ARG A 59 8.55 2.64 9.34
C ARG A 59 9.34 1.43 8.83
N PHE A 60 10.55 1.20 9.34
CA PHE A 60 11.37 0.05 8.94
C PHE A 60 11.15 -1.22 9.78
N GLY A 61 10.13 -1.22 10.64
CA GLY A 61 9.78 -2.41 11.42
C GLY A 61 10.72 -2.71 12.57
N SER A 62 11.48 -1.72 13.05
CA SER A 62 12.26 -1.87 14.27
C SER A 62 11.35 -2.21 15.45
N ARG A 63 11.90 -2.88 16.45
CA ARG A 63 11.20 -3.23 17.70
C ARG A 63 11.97 -2.68 18.88
N ILE A 64 11.30 -2.56 20.02
CA ILE A 64 11.99 -2.26 21.27
C ILE A 64 11.75 -3.37 22.27
N PHE A 65 12.77 -3.67 23.08
CA PHE A 65 12.67 -4.67 24.14
C PHE A 65 13.45 -4.21 25.38
N CYS A 66 13.07 -4.74 26.53
CA CYS A 66 13.78 -4.50 27.79
C CYS A 66 14.58 -5.75 28.15
N TRP A 67 15.88 -5.59 28.40
CA TRP A 67 16.75 -6.66 28.84
C TRP A 67 17.63 -6.18 29.98
N ASN A 68 17.64 -6.90 31.10
CA ASN A 68 18.34 -6.54 32.33
C ASN A 68 18.08 -5.09 32.79
N GLY A 69 16.81 -4.64 32.69
CA GLY A 69 16.38 -3.30 33.10
C GLY A 69 16.83 -2.17 32.17
N ARG A 70 17.35 -2.47 30.97
CA ARG A 70 17.75 -1.50 29.96
C ARG A 70 16.92 -1.67 28.69
N TRP A 71 16.60 -0.56 28.06
CA TRP A 71 15.85 -0.54 26.81
C TRP A 71 16.78 -0.61 25.61
N TYR A 72 16.37 -1.40 24.62
CA TYR A 72 17.09 -1.58 23.37
C TYR A 72 16.14 -1.40 22.20
N LEU A 73 16.62 -0.68 21.18
CA LEU A 73 16.04 -0.67 19.85
C LEU A 73 16.67 -1.81 19.05
N GLN A 74 15.82 -2.75 18.65
CA GLN A 74 16.14 -3.81 17.72
C GLN A 74 16.04 -3.28 16.29
N LYS A 75 17.19 -3.15 15.63
CA LYS A 75 17.30 -2.73 14.25
C LYS A 75 17.82 -3.88 13.39
N TRP A 76 17.17 -4.11 12.25
CA TRP A 76 17.67 -5.07 11.28
C TRP A 76 18.85 -4.46 10.51
N ARG A 77 20.00 -5.13 10.49
CA ARG A 77 21.08 -4.73 9.59
C ARG A 77 20.66 -5.01 8.17
N SER A 78 20.91 -4.04 7.29
CA SER A 78 20.73 -4.22 5.85
C SER A 78 21.64 -5.34 5.36
N GLY A 79 21.08 -6.50 5.04
CA GLY A 79 21.85 -7.66 4.62
C GLY A 79 21.01 -8.93 4.62
N ALA A 80 21.42 -9.90 3.80
CA ALA A 80 20.76 -11.21 3.69
C ALA A 80 21.01 -12.12 4.92
N ASP A 81 21.76 -11.64 5.91
CA ASP A 81 22.21 -12.42 7.08
C ASP A 81 21.24 -12.34 8.28
N GLY A 82 20.20 -11.49 8.20
CA GLY A 82 19.20 -11.37 9.27
C GLY A 82 19.80 -10.86 10.59
N THR A 83 20.98 -10.23 10.56
CA THR A 83 21.67 -9.78 11.77
C THR A 83 20.87 -8.67 12.45
N ILE A 84 20.53 -8.90 13.71
CA ILE A 84 19.83 -7.96 14.56
C ILE A 84 20.85 -7.15 15.36
N GLU A 85 20.76 -5.83 15.27
CA GLU A 85 21.52 -4.90 16.10
C GLU A 85 20.65 -4.41 17.25
N ALA A 86 21.13 -4.56 18.49
CA ALA A 86 20.48 -4.05 19.69
C ALA A 86 21.16 -2.73 20.10
N ILE A 87 20.50 -1.61 19.84
CA ILE A 87 21.01 -0.27 20.12
C ILE A 87 20.43 0.20 21.46
N PRO A 88 21.24 0.48 22.49
CA PRO A 88 20.73 1.01 23.76
C PRO A 88 19.98 2.33 23.54
N ILE A 89 18.82 2.48 24.18
CA ILE A 89 18.02 3.71 24.19
C ILE A 89 17.59 4.05 25.61
N ASP A 90 17.31 5.33 25.86
CA ASP A 90 16.73 5.75 27.14
C ASP A 90 15.25 5.35 27.27
N GLU A 91 14.75 5.35 28.50
CA GLU A 91 13.36 4.98 28.82
C GLU A 91 12.34 5.90 28.15
N LYS A 92 12.64 7.20 28.03
CA LYS A 92 11.74 8.18 27.41
C LYS A 92 11.52 7.87 25.93
N THR A 93 12.60 7.58 25.21
CA THR A 93 12.60 7.15 23.81
C THR A 93 11.80 5.85 23.67
N ALA A 94 11.99 4.89 24.57
CA ALA A 94 11.22 3.65 24.56
C ALA A 94 9.71 3.88 24.76
N GLN A 95 9.33 4.74 25.70
CA GLN A 95 7.93 5.12 25.94
C GLN A 95 7.31 5.81 24.72
N LEU A 96 8.02 6.75 24.11
CA LEU A 96 7.58 7.43 22.88
C LEU A 96 7.41 6.44 21.71
N PHE A 97 8.37 5.52 21.54
CA PHE A 97 8.30 4.48 20.51
C PHE A 97 7.08 3.57 20.73
N ASN A 98 6.90 3.05 21.95
CA ASN A 98 5.76 2.18 22.28
C ASN A 98 4.41 2.89 22.11
N ALA A 99 4.33 4.18 22.46
CA ALA A 99 3.13 4.98 22.24
C ALA A 99 2.84 5.18 20.75
N ALA A 100 3.87 5.49 19.96
CA ALA A 100 3.75 5.75 18.53
C ALA A 100 3.48 4.49 17.69
N SER A 101 3.96 3.32 18.13
CA SER A 101 3.82 2.04 17.41
C SER A 101 2.63 1.19 17.84
N ARG A 102 1.86 1.65 18.84
CA ARG A 102 0.73 0.88 19.40
C ARG A 102 -0.31 0.59 18.32
N GLY A 103 -0.54 -0.69 18.06
CA GLY A 103 -1.51 -1.16 17.07
C GLY A 103 -1.06 -1.03 15.61
N GLU A 104 0.15 -0.54 15.36
CA GLU A 104 0.71 -0.42 14.00
C GLU A 104 1.26 -1.75 13.48
N TYR A 105 1.64 -2.66 14.37
CA TYR A 105 2.21 -3.97 14.05
C TYR A 105 1.19 -5.11 14.17
N PHE A 106 1.45 -6.23 13.51
CA PHE A 106 0.76 -7.48 13.81
C PHE A 106 1.17 -7.95 15.21
N PRO A 107 0.22 -8.41 16.04
CA PRO A 107 0.52 -8.91 17.37
C PRO A 107 1.34 -10.20 17.28
N ASP A 108 2.15 -10.47 18.31
CA ASP A 108 2.79 -11.77 18.46
C ASP A 108 1.72 -12.88 18.53
N VAL A 109 2.11 -14.10 18.16
CA VAL A 109 1.16 -15.20 18.02
C VAL A 109 0.80 -15.78 19.39
N ASP A 110 -0.38 -15.41 19.87
CA ASP A 110 -0.94 -15.97 21.10
C ASP A 110 -1.77 -17.24 20.84
N ASP A 111 -2.37 -17.39 19.65
CA ASP A 111 -3.20 -18.55 19.27
C ASP A 111 -2.81 -19.11 17.89
N ARG A 112 -2.09 -20.25 17.90
CA ARG A 112 -1.68 -20.93 16.67
C ARG A 112 -2.85 -21.52 15.89
N ALA A 113 -3.87 -22.03 16.57
CA ALA A 113 -5.00 -22.67 15.93
C ALA A 113 -5.85 -21.63 15.18
N ALA A 114 -6.05 -20.45 15.77
CA ALA A 114 -6.74 -19.33 15.11
C ALA A 114 -6.00 -18.89 13.84
N ALA A 115 -4.68 -18.77 13.92
CA ALA A 115 -3.85 -18.38 12.78
C ALA A 115 -3.80 -19.44 11.67
N GLU A 116 -3.73 -20.73 12.00
CA GLU A 116 -3.85 -21.82 11.02
C GLU A 116 -5.22 -21.77 10.34
N SER A 117 -6.30 -21.56 11.11
CA SER A 117 -7.65 -21.41 10.56
C SER A 117 -7.77 -20.22 9.59
N ALA A 118 -7.18 -19.07 9.93
CA ALA A 118 -7.15 -17.91 9.04
C ALA A 118 -6.30 -18.15 7.78
N CYS A 119 -5.17 -18.84 7.91
CA CYS A 119 -4.33 -19.26 6.78
C CYS A 119 -5.11 -20.17 5.82
N GLU A 120 -5.85 -21.16 6.32
CA GLU A 120 -6.70 -22.02 5.48
C GLU A 120 -7.81 -21.25 4.78
N ARG A 121 -8.44 -20.27 5.44
CA ARG A 121 -9.45 -19.40 4.78
C ARG A 121 -8.85 -18.61 3.63
N LEU A 122 -7.68 -18.01 3.83
CA LEU A 122 -6.96 -17.29 2.77
C LEU A 122 -6.56 -18.25 1.63
N ARG A 123 -6.03 -19.43 1.97
CA ARG A 123 -5.63 -20.45 0.99
C ARG A 123 -6.81 -20.93 0.15
N SER A 124 -7.96 -21.23 0.77
CA SER A 124 -9.19 -21.62 0.06
C SER A 124 -9.59 -20.53 -0.94
N PHE A 125 -9.71 -19.29 -0.46
CA PHE A 125 -10.08 -18.14 -1.29
C PHE A 125 -9.17 -17.97 -2.53
N LEU A 126 -7.86 -18.12 -2.34
CA LEU A 126 -6.86 -18.01 -3.42
C LEU A 126 -6.94 -19.21 -4.37
N SER A 127 -7.06 -20.43 -3.84
CA SER A 127 -7.10 -21.66 -4.63
C SER A 127 -8.33 -21.74 -5.54
N GLU A 128 -9.49 -21.28 -5.06
CA GLU A 128 -10.72 -21.13 -5.86
C GLU A 128 -10.54 -20.20 -7.06
N ARG A 129 -9.56 -19.28 -6.96
CA ARG A 129 -9.18 -18.32 -7.99
C ARG A 129 -7.89 -18.70 -8.70
N GLY A 130 -7.41 -19.94 -8.58
CA GLY A 130 -6.23 -20.42 -9.28
C GLY A 130 -4.90 -19.79 -8.84
N VAL A 131 -4.84 -19.27 -7.61
CA VAL A 131 -3.61 -18.74 -6.98
C VAL A 131 -3.16 -19.65 -5.84
N GLU A 132 -1.89 -20.03 -5.83
CA GLU A 132 -1.26 -20.77 -4.74
C GLU A 132 -0.81 -19.82 -3.63
N LEU A 133 -1.13 -20.15 -2.37
CA LEU A 133 -0.54 -19.49 -1.21
C LEU A 133 0.70 -20.25 -0.74
N LYS A 134 1.87 -19.59 -0.76
CA LYS A 134 3.10 -20.11 -0.14
C LYS A 134 3.43 -19.32 1.11
N THR A 135 3.83 -20.02 2.17
CA THR A 135 4.30 -19.39 3.40
C THR A 135 5.73 -19.86 3.69
N SER A 136 6.66 -18.91 3.71
CA SER A 136 8.10 -19.17 3.76
C SER A 136 8.69 -18.69 5.09
N TYR A 137 8.21 -19.18 6.23
CA TYR A 137 8.87 -18.91 7.52
C TYR A 137 8.47 -19.90 8.63
N HIS A 138 9.46 -20.38 9.39
CA HIS A 138 9.27 -21.09 10.63
C HIS A 138 8.79 -20.14 11.74
N GLY A 139 7.48 -19.90 11.83
CA GLY A 139 6.88 -19.23 12.99
C GLY A 139 6.16 -17.91 12.74
N ILE A 140 5.53 -17.70 11.57
CA ILE A 140 4.55 -16.61 11.41
C ILE A 140 3.12 -17.15 11.21
N PRO A 141 2.46 -17.58 12.29
CA PRO A 141 1.01 -17.63 12.37
C PRO A 141 0.40 -16.33 12.92
N HIS A 142 0.43 -15.22 12.19
CA HIS A 142 -0.37 -14.05 12.58
C HIS A 142 -1.78 -14.19 12.01
N GLU A 143 -2.77 -14.52 12.83
CA GLU A 143 -4.18 -14.55 12.41
C GLU A 143 -4.57 -13.24 11.70
N GLU A 144 -4.20 -12.10 12.28
CA GLU A 144 -4.49 -10.77 11.73
C GLU A 144 -3.82 -10.55 10.35
N LEU A 145 -2.66 -11.15 10.07
CA LEU A 145 -2.02 -11.05 8.74
C LEU A 145 -2.88 -11.73 7.67
N PHE A 146 -3.29 -12.96 7.93
CA PHE A 146 -4.09 -13.73 6.96
C PHE A 146 -5.47 -13.14 6.77
N GLU A 147 -6.11 -12.69 7.85
CA GLU A 147 -7.40 -11.99 7.80
C GLU A 147 -7.30 -10.65 7.07
N LEU A 148 -6.24 -9.88 7.33
CA LEU A 148 -6.00 -8.63 6.62
C LEU A 148 -5.78 -8.89 5.13
N SER A 149 -4.95 -9.88 4.77
CA SER A 149 -4.75 -10.29 3.38
C SER A 149 -6.09 -10.63 2.73
N LEU A 150 -6.87 -11.50 3.34
CA LEU A 150 -8.17 -11.94 2.83
C LEU A 150 -9.14 -10.76 2.66
N SER A 151 -9.19 -9.83 3.62
CA SER A 151 -10.04 -8.64 3.56
C SER A 151 -9.68 -7.72 2.38
N ILE A 152 -8.39 -7.56 2.08
CA ILE A 152 -7.90 -6.75 0.96
C ILE A 152 -8.22 -7.45 -0.37
N LEU A 153 -7.93 -8.74 -0.48
CA LEU A 153 -8.11 -9.47 -1.73
C LEU A 153 -9.58 -9.61 -2.12
N ARG A 154 -10.50 -9.71 -1.14
CA ARG A 154 -11.94 -9.81 -1.39
C ARG A 154 -12.55 -8.59 -2.08
N VAL A 155 -11.96 -7.41 -1.93
CA VAL A 155 -12.49 -6.20 -2.58
C VAL A 155 -12.00 -6.02 -4.02
N LEU A 156 -11.05 -6.84 -4.46
CA LEU A 156 -10.51 -6.82 -5.82
C LEU A 156 -11.42 -7.61 -6.79
N PRO A 157 -11.44 -7.26 -8.09
CA PRO A 157 -12.06 -8.07 -9.14
C PRO A 157 -11.48 -9.49 -9.20
N GLU A 158 -12.28 -10.47 -9.58
CA GLU A 158 -11.82 -11.87 -9.64
C GLU A 158 -10.82 -12.10 -10.77
N GLU A 159 -10.93 -11.32 -11.84
CA GLU A 159 -10.08 -11.33 -13.03
C GLU A 159 -8.64 -10.90 -12.72
N HIS A 160 -8.43 -10.26 -11.57
CA HIS A 160 -7.09 -9.90 -11.10
C HIS A 160 -6.35 -11.09 -10.48
N PHE A 161 -6.93 -12.29 -10.46
CA PHE A 161 -6.36 -13.50 -9.88
C PHE A 161 -6.27 -14.63 -10.90
N GLY A 162 -5.33 -15.56 -10.67
CA GLY A 162 -5.31 -16.84 -11.38
C GLY A 162 -4.95 -16.79 -12.85
N HIS A 163 -4.66 -15.62 -13.40
CA HIS A 163 -4.13 -15.47 -14.74
C HIS A 163 -2.65 -15.87 -14.80
N GLU A 164 -2.10 -15.97 -16.00
CA GLU A 164 -0.72 -16.48 -16.21
C GLU A 164 0.35 -15.69 -15.46
N HIS A 165 0.07 -14.41 -15.16
CA HIS A 165 0.97 -13.47 -14.49
C HIS A 165 0.69 -13.28 -12.99
N PHE A 166 -0.28 -13.98 -12.40
CA PHE A 166 -0.44 -14.04 -10.95
C PHE A 166 -0.92 -15.42 -10.53
N LYS A 167 0.04 -16.28 -10.22
CA LYS A 167 -0.17 -17.68 -9.85
C LYS A 167 0.19 -17.99 -8.42
N VAL A 168 1.02 -17.17 -7.78
CA VAL A 168 1.50 -17.45 -6.43
C VAL A 168 1.51 -16.16 -5.61
N LEU A 169 0.91 -16.20 -4.43
CA LEU A 169 1.16 -15.24 -3.36
C LEU A 169 2.10 -15.89 -2.35
N GLU A 170 3.32 -15.37 -2.23
CA GLU A 170 4.29 -15.84 -1.26
C GLU A 170 4.38 -14.86 -0.08
N LEU A 171 4.07 -15.35 1.12
CA LEU A 171 4.18 -14.61 2.37
C LEU A 171 5.37 -15.12 3.17
N GLY A 172 6.35 -14.26 3.40
CA GLY A 172 7.58 -14.55 4.12
C GLY A 172 8.76 -14.74 3.19
N GLY A 173 9.81 -15.40 3.69
CA GLY A 173 11.05 -15.59 2.97
C GLY A 173 11.95 -14.36 3.01
N TRP A 174 13.25 -14.59 2.80
CA TRP A 174 14.29 -13.57 2.91
C TRP A 174 14.64 -12.88 1.58
N GLY A 175 13.87 -13.15 0.52
CA GLY A 175 14.24 -12.79 -0.85
C GLY A 175 15.43 -13.62 -1.36
N SER A 176 15.52 -13.85 -2.67
CA SER A 176 16.69 -14.53 -3.23
C SER A 176 17.93 -13.64 -3.05
N GLY A 177 18.98 -14.17 -2.43
CA GLY A 177 20.09 -13.41 -1.88
C GLY A 177 20.78 -12.39 -2.80
N GLY A 178 21.31 -11.33 -2.17
CA GLY A 178 22.34 -10.47 -2.75
C GLY A 178 21.96 -9.00 -2.99
N TYR A 179 20.68 -8.62 -2.91
CA TYR A 179 20.28 -7.24 -3.19
C TYR A 179 20.41 -6.35 -1.96
N LYS A 180 21.27 -5.32 -2.06
CA LYS A 180 21.50 -4.31 -1.04
C LYS A 180 20.29 -3.38 -0.95
N GLY A 181 19.47 -3.57 0.07
CA GLY A 181 18.31 -2.74 0.38
C GLY A 181 17.17 -3.62 0.86
N ALA A 182 16.45 -3.19 1.89
CA ALA A 182 15.30 -3.91 2.44
C ALA A 182 14.16 -3.96 1.40
N GLN A 183 14.25 -4.87 0.43
CA GLN A 183 13.12 -5.20 -0.43
C GLN A 183 12.09 -5.86 0.49
N CYS A 184 11.07 -5.10 0.84
CA CYS A 184 9.97 -5.58 1.68
C CYS A 184 9.01 -6.45 0.88
N SER A 185 9.00 -6.29 -0.44
CA SER A 185 8.19 -7.03 -1.40
C SER A 185 8.85 -7.05 -2.77
N ALA A 186 8.37 -7.91 -3.66
CA ALA A 186 8.72 -7.91 -5.07
C ALA A 186 7.70 -8.71 -5.90
N TYR A 187 7.47 -8.27 -7.12
CA TYR A 187 6.79 -9.05 -8.15
C TYR A 187 7.83 -9.70 -9.07
N ARG A 188 7.74 -11.02 -9.19
CA ARG A 188 8.57 -11.85 -10.08
C ARG A 188 7.66 -12.79 -10.81
N ASP A 189 7.20 -12.37 -11.98
CA ASP A 189 6.23 -13.08 -12.80
C ASP A 189 6.39 -14.61 -12.73
N PRO A 190 5.39 -15.38 -12.24
CA PRO A 190 4.02 -14.98 -11.87
C PRO A 190 3.76 -14.86 -10.35
N VAL A 191 4.79 -14.50 -9.57
CA VAL A 191 4.79 -14.54 -8.09
C VAL A 191 4.77 -13.13 -7.49
N VAL A 192 3.83 -12.90 -6.59
CA VAL A 192 3.80 -11.74 -5.68
C VAL A 192 4.47 -12.14 -4.37
N HIS A 193 5.62 -11.56 -4.06
CA HIS A 193 6.35 -11.81 -2.82
C HIS A 193 6.13 -10.68 -1.80
N LEU A 194 5.69 -11.04 -0.60
CA LEU A 194 5.70 -10.18 0.58
C LEU A 194 6.71 -10.77 1.55
N PHE A 195 7.93 -10.23 1.55
CA PHE A 195 9.03 -10.78 2.34
C PHE A 195 8.82 -10.60 3.84
N THR A 196 9.61 -11.32 4.64
CA THR A 196 9.55 -11.26 6.11
C THR A 196 9.53 -9.82 6.63
N PHE A 197 10.28 -8.89 6.02
CA PHE A 197 10.29 -7.47 6.39
C PHE A 197 8.93 -6.77 6.27
N ALA A 198 8.13 -7.07 5.24
CA ALA A 198 6.77 -6.53 5.14
C ALA A 198 5.86 -7.07 6.24
N ILE A 199 6.06 -8.33 6.63
CA ILE A 199 5.21 -9.02 7.61
C ILE A 199 5.54 -8.64 9.04
N ILE A 200 6.83 -8.55 9.40
CA ILE A 200 7.24 -8.08 10.73
C ILE A 200 7.18 -6.55 10.84
N GLY A 201 7.08 -5.84 9.71
CA GLY A 201 6.91 -4.41 9.66
C GLY A 201 5.51 -3.95 10.07
N PRO A 202 5.25 -2.64 10.02
CA PRO A 202 3.92 -2.11 10.31
C PRO A 202 2.89 -2.58 9.27
N LYS A 203 1.68 -2.87 9.73
CA LYS A 203 0.51 -3.29 8.92
C LYS A 203 0.27 -2.36 7.75
N ARG A 204 0.46 -1.06 7.96
CA ARG A 204 0.35 -0.04 6.92
C ARG A 204 1.24 -0.30 5.71
N ASN A 205 2.51 -0.65 5.94
CA ASN A 205 3.42 -0.99 4.86
C ASN A 205 2.99 -2.27 4.17
N TYR A 206 2.63 -3.29 4.94
CA TYR A 206 2.13 -4.56 4.40
C TYR A 206 0.96 -4.35 3.42
N MET A 207 -0.05 -3.58 3.83
CA MET A 207 -1.23 -3.29 3.00
C MET A 207 -0.87 -2.61 1.69
N ALA A 208 -0.04 -1.56 1.75
CA ALA A 208 0.38 -0.81 0.58
C ALA A 208 1.23 -1.68 -0.37
N LEU A 209 2.19 -2.44 0.17
CA LEU A 209 3.06 -3.32 -0.60
C LEU A 209 2.27 -4.45 -1.28
N LEU A 210 1.31 -5.07 -0.59
CA LEU A 210 0.50 -6.14 -1.18
C LEU A 210 -0.25 -5.64 -2.43
N LEU A 211 -0.92 -4.49 -2.32
CA LEU A 211 -1.64 -3.91 -3.46
C LEU A 211 -0.70 -3.41 -4.56
N HIS A 212 0.45 -2.86 -4.19
CA HIS A 212 1.46 -2.41 -5.14
C HIS A 212 2.00 -3.59 -5.98
N GLU A 213 2.39 -4.70 -5.35
CA GLU A 213 2.90 -5.86 -6.09
C GLU A 213 1.84 -6.55 -6.96
N ILE A 214 0.58 -6.61 -6.51
CA ILE A 214 -0.53 -7.04 -7.37
C ILE A 214 -0.72 -6.07 -8.53
N GLY A 215 -0.49 -4.78 -8.30
CA GLY A 215 -0.48 -3.77 -9.36
C GLY A 215 0.55 -4.03 -10.45
N HIS A 216 1.67 -4.70 -10.16
CA HIS A 216 2.62 -5.15 -11.18
C HIS A 216 2.08 -6.30 -12.02
N SER A 217 1.39 -7.29 -11.44
CA SER A 217 0.77 -8.36 -12.22
C SER A 217 -0.37 -7.84 -13.09
N PHE A 218 -1.14 -6.87 -12.57
CA PHE A 218 -2.25 -6.20 -13.24
C PHE A 218 -1.88 -5.54 -14.57
N ILE A 219 -0.63 -5.08 -14.74
CA ILE A 219 -0.14 -4.48 -16.00
C ILE A 219 -0.44 -5.37 -17.20
N ASN A 220 -0.35 -6.69 -17.02
CA ASN A 220 -0.55 -7.66 -18.09
C ASN A 220 -2.03 -7.88 -18.47
N LEU A 221 -2.96 -7.35 -17.67
CA LEU A 221 -4.38 -7.35 -17.99
C LEU A 221 -4.78 -6.14 -18.84
N ILE A 222 -3.93 -5.11 -18.89
CA ILE A 222 -4.20 -3.87 -19.61
C ILE A 222 -3.93 -4.06 -21.10
N ASP A 223 -4.91 -3.75 -21.94
CA ASP A 223 -4.75 -3.81 -23.39
C ASP A 223 -3.72 -2.79 -23.92
N GLY A 224 -3.21 -3.04 -25.12
CA GLY A 224 -2.14 -2.22 -25.70
C GLY A 224 -2.51 -0.72 -25.84
N THR A 225 -3.76 -0.43 -26.19
CA THR A 225 -4.22 0.96 -26.38
C THR A 225 -4.28 1.71 -25.04
N ASP A 226 -4.82 1.10 -24.00
CA ASP A 226 -4.86 1.70 -22.68
C ASP A 226 -3.47 1.77 -22.04
N ARG A 227 -2.60 0.80 -22.32
CA ARG A 227 -1.20 0.81 -21.88
C ARG A 227 -0.43 2.00 -22.48
N GLU A 228 -0.61 2.27 -23.77
CA GLU A 228 -0.05 3.44 -24.45
C GLU A 228 -0.56 4.75 -23.83
N ARG A 229 -1.87 4.84 -23.56
CA ARG A 229 -2.48 6.01 -22.90
C ARG A 229 -1.91 6.25 -21.51
N LEU A 230 -1.83 5.22 -20.67
CA LEU A 230 -1.19 5.31 -19.36
C LEU A 230 0.29 5.74 -19.49
N GLY A 231 0.99 5.28 -20.52
CA GLY A 231 2.36 5.66 -20.81
C GLY A 231 2.52 7.15 -21.15
N ALA A 232 1.56 7.71 -21.90
CA ALA A 232 1.49 9.15 -22.17
C ALA A 232 1.18 9.94 -20.89
N LEU A 233 0.13 9.54 -20.15
CA LEU A 233 -0.28 10.17 -18.91
C LEU A 233 0.84 10.21 -17.88
N ARG A 234 1.61 9.12 -17.73
CA ARG A 234 2.73 9.01 -16.76
C ARG A 234 3.65 10.22 -16.76
N ARG A 235 3.94 10.82 -17.92
CA ARG A 235 4.93 11.90 -18.02
C ARG A 235 4.43 13.23 -17.47
N GLU A 236 3.13 13.49 -17.57
CA GLU A 236 2.56 14.82 -17.37
C GLU A 236 1.61 14.89 -16.17
N ILE A 237 0.99 13.77 -15.80
CA ILE A 237 -0.01 13.75 -14.74
C ILE A 237 0.63 14.05 -13.37
N PRO A 238 0.08 15.03 -12.60
CA PRO A 238 0.52 15.29 -11.24
C PRO A 238 0.45 14.03 -10.39
N LYS A 239 1.47 13.79 -9.57
CA LYS A 239 1.55 12.59 -8.73
C LYS A 239 0.99 12.88 -7.34
N ILE A 240 0.35 11.87 -6.77
CA ILE A 240 -0.01 11.77 -5.36
C ILE A 240 0.74 10.57 -4.77
N GLY A 241 1.14 10.62 -3.51
CA GLY A 241 1.75 9.47 -2.84
C GLY A 241 0.95 9.00 -1.64
N VAL A 242 1.18 7.75 -1.26
CA VAL A 242 0.69 7.21 0.02
C VAL A 242 1.85 7.16 0.98
N ASP A 243 1.60 7.61 2.20
CA ASP A 243 2.64 7.69 3.22
C ASP A 243 2.96 6.30 3.80
N TYR A 244 3.79 5.49 3.15
CA TYR A 244 4.26 4.19 3.67
C TYR A 244 5.76 4.01 3.40
N LEU A 245 6.42 3.11 4.14
CA LEU A 245 7.87 2.90 4.12
C LEU A 245 8.64 4.23 4.21
N HIS A 246 9.23 4.69 3.10
CA HIS A 246 10.06 5.89 2.98
C HIS A 246 9.26 7.19 2.94
N GLY A 247 7.93 7.11 2.96
CA GLY A 247 7.03 8.26 3.03
C GLY A 247 6.49 8.70 1.67
N GLU A 248 5.57 9.66 1.70
CA GLU A 248 4.78 10.09 0.54
C GLU A 248 5.63 10.59 -0.64
N GLU A 249 6.65 11.40 -0.38
CA GLU A 249 7.52 11.97 -1.43
C GLU A 249 8.32 10.89 -2.17
N ASP A 250 8.83 9.87 -1.46
CA ASP A 250 9.53 8.74 -2.10
C ASP A 250 8.60 8.01 -3.08
N ARG A 251 7.34 7.82 -2.70
CA ARG A 251 6.34 7.17 -3.56
C ARG A 251 5.94 8.04 -4.76
N ILE A 252 5.96 9.36 -4.61
CA ILE A 252 5.81 10.29 -5.75
C ILE A 252 6.97 10.16 -6.74
N ILE A 253 8.20 10.04 -6.23
CA ILE A 253 9.40 9.86 -7.05
C ILE A 253 9.34 8.51 -7.79
N ARG A 254 9.02 7.42 -7.10
CA ARG A 254 8.95 6.07 -7.69
C ARG A 254 7.98 5.96 -8.88
N GLN A 255 6.85 6.66 -8.83
CA GLN A 255 5.92 6.74 -9.97
C GLN A 255 6.55 7.31 -11.25
N ARG A 256 7.68 8.01 -11.14
CA ARG A 256 8.43 8.55 -12.28
C ARG A 256 9.51 7.60 -12.77
N ASP A 257 9.88 6.57 -12.02
CA ASP A 257 11.02 5.70 -12.33
C ASP A 257 10.74 4.81 -13.55
N SER A 258 9.63 4.08 -13.54
CA SER A 258 9.24 3.18 -14.63
C SER A 258 7.74 3.24 -14.94
N PHE A 259 7.36 2.65 -16.07
CA PHE A 259 5.94 2.52 -16.41
C PHE A 259 5.25 1.56 -15.45
N GLU A 260 5.97 0.52 -15.05
CA GLU A 260 5.52 -0.52 -14.15
C GLU A 260 5.23 0.02 -12.75
N GLU A 261 6.13 0.83 -12.19
CA GLU A 261 5.94 1.51 -10.90
C GLU A 261 4.77 2.50 -10.96
N PHE A 262 4.64 3.23 -12.07
CA PHE A 262 3.51 4.14 -12.27
C PHE A 262 2.17 3.39 -12.22
N VAL A 263 2.06 2.23 -12.87
CA VAL A 263 0.83 1.42 -12.83
C VAL A 263 0.63 0.81 -11.45
N ALA A 264 1.65 0.20 -10.85
CA ALA A 264 1.54 -0.43 -9.54
C ALA A 264 1.10 0.53 -8.43
N GLU A 265 1.64 1.75 -8.41
CA GLU A 265 1.26 2.78 -7.45
C GLU A 265 -0.16 3.27 -7.66
N ASN A 266 -0.56 3.49 -8.92
CA ASN A 266 -1.91 3.95 -9.22
C ASN A 266 -2.97 2.87 -8.99
N TYR A 267 -2.61 1.58 -9.13
CA TYR A 267 -3.45 0.47 -8.68
C TYR A 267 -3.73 0.55 -7.17
N MET A 268 -2.68 0.71 -6.36
CA MET A 268 -2.82 0.88 -4.92
C MET A 268 -3.60 2.16 -4.56
N HIS A 269 -3.38 3.27 -5.28
CA HIS A 269 -4.15 4.50 -5.09
C HIS A 269 -5.64 4.30 -5.38
N TYR A 270 -5.95 3.65 -6.49
CA TYR A 270 -7.32 3.41 -6.94
C TYR A 270 -8.13 2.64 -5.90
N VAL A 271 -7.53 1.64 -5.26
CA VAL A 271 -8.19 0.79 -4.26
C VAL A 271 -8.30 1.48 -2.89
N THR A 272 -7.32 2.30 -2.52
CA THR A 272 -7.17 2.73 -1.11
C THR A 272 -7.54 4.17 -0.83
N GLN A 273 -7.45 5.05 -1.82
CA GLN A 273 -7.45 6.50 -1.56
C GLN A 273 -8.84 7.13 -1.54
N GLY A 274 -9.85 6.49 -2.12
CA GLY A 274 -11.26 6.90 -2.04
C GLY A 274 -11.46 8.42 -2.13
N LYS A 275 -12.05 9.00 -1.07
CA LYS A 275 -12.28 10.46 -0.98
C LYS A 275 -11.00 11.29 -1.09
N ARG A 276 -9.87 10.87 -0.52
CA ARG A 276 -8.60 11.63 -0.63
C ARG A 276 -8.16 11.81 -2.08
N LEU A 277 -8.33 10.78 -2.92
CA LEU A 277 -7.99 10.88 -4.33
C LEU A 277 -8.92 11.86 -5.06
N LEU A 278 -10.22 11.82 -4.76
CA LEU A 278 -11.20 12.76 -5.32
C LEU A 278 -10.91 14.21 -4.90
N ASP A 279 -10.57 14.44 -3.63
CA ASP A 279 -10.20 15.75 -3.11
C ASP A 279 -8.93 16.28 -3.82
N PHE A 280 -7.93 15.42 -4.00
CA PHE A 280 -6.71 15.75 -4.75
C PHE A 280 -7.03 16.16 -6.19
N ILE A 281 -7.76 15.32 -6.92
CA ILE A 281 -8.14 15.58 -8.32
C ILE A 281 -8.95 16.87 -8.46
N SER A 282 -9.87 17.13 -7.53
CA SER A 282 -10.70 18.35 -7.52
C SER A 282 -9.91 19.62 -7.26
N SER A 283 -8.69 19.51 -6.70
CA SER A 283 -7.80 20.64 -6.46
C SER A 283 -6.88 20.97 -7.65
N LEU A 284 -6.86 20.13 -8.68
CA LEU A 284 -6.00 20.28 -9.85
C LEU A 284 -6.57 21.26 -10.88
N GLU A 285 -5.68 21.80 -11.72
CA GLU A 285 -6.08 22.58 -12.88
C GLU A 285 -6.87 21.73 -13.89
N PRO A 286 -7.77 22.33 -14.71
CA PRO A 286 -8.66 21.57 -15.60
C PRO A 286 -7.99 20.50 -16.46
N GLN A 287 -6.83 20.83 -17.06
CA GLN A 287 -6.08 19.88 -17.88
C GLN A 287 -5.56 18.68 -17.08
N GLN A 288 -5.05 18.92 -15.88
CA GLN A 288 -4.53 17.87 -15.00
C GLN A 288 -5.65 17.01 -14.41
N HIS A 289 -6.80 17.63 -14.13
CA HIS A 289 -8.01 16.95 -13.75
C HIS A 289 -8.45 15.97 -14.85
N ASP A 290 -8.51 16.41 -16.11
CA ASP A 290 -8.91 15.56 -17.24
C ASP A 290 -7.97 14.36 -17.43
N MET A 291 -6.66 14.55 -17.25
CA MET A 291 -5.69 13.45 -17.24
C MET A 291 -5.99 12.41 -16.14
N TRP A 292 -6.36 12.85 -14.95
CA TRP A 292 -6.76 11.96 -13.86
C TRP A 292 -8.08 11.25 -14.14
N VAL A 293 -9.06 11.93 -14.73
CA VAL A 293 -10.32 11.31 -15.15
C VAL A 293 -10.06 10.21 -16.18
N GLU A 294 -9.15 10.44 -17.13
CA GLU A 294 -8.74 9.43 -18.11
C GLU A 294 -8.07 8.23 -17.42
N LEU A 295 -7.10 8.49 -16.52
CA LEU A 295 -6.46 7.44 -15.74
C LEU A 295 -7.51 6.61 -14.98
N LEU A 296 -8.38 7.24 -14.20
CA LEU A 296 -9.41 6.55 -13.42
C LEU A 296 -10.40 5.78 -14.30
N SER A 297 -10.72 6.29 -15.49
CA SER A 297 -11.57 5.59 -16.46
C SER A 297 -10.92 4.31 -16.96
N ILE A 298 -9.61 4.32 -17.22
CA ILE A 298 -8.85 3.13 -17.60
C ILE A 298 -8.88 2.12 -16.46
N TYR A 299 -8.51 2.50 -15.23
CA TYR A 299 -8.55 1.60 -14.08
C TYR A 299 -9.96 1.02 -13.88
N ARG A 300 -10.98 1.87 -13.89
CA ARG A 300 -12.38 1.45 -13.73
C ARG A 300 -12.80 0.39 -14.75
N LYS A 301 -12.36 0.49 -16.01
CA LYS A 301 -12.64 -0.51 -17.05
C LYS A 301 -12.14 -1.90 -16.62
N TYR A 302 -10.90 -2.00 -16.14
CA TYR A 302 -10.32 -3.28 -15.70
C TYR A 302 -10.78 -3.70 -14.31
N PHE A 303 -11.32 -2.77 -13.52
CA PHE A 303 -11.96 -3.06 -12.23
C PHE A 303 -13.46 -3.42 -12.34
N ASN A 304 -13.94 -3.84 -13.52
CA ASN A 304 -15.34 -4.18 -13.79
C ASN A 304 -16.34 -3.07 -13.39
N GLY A 305 -15.95 -1.82 -13.60
CA GLY A 305 -16.76 -0.66 -13.24
C GLY A 305 -16.73 -0.29 -11.76
N ARG A 306 -16.09 -1.10 -10.88
CA ARG A 306 -16.00 -0.82 -9.44
C ARG A 306 -15.32 0.51 -9.18
N THR A 307 -15.80 1.24 -8.19
CA THR A 307 -15.13 2.44 -7.66
C THR A 307 -15.08 2.33 -6.14
N TYR A 308 -13.94 2.68 -5.56
CA TYR A 308 -13.68 2.53 -4.14
C TYR A 308 -13.92 3.86 -3.41
N LEU A 309 -14.70 3.84 -2.33
CA LEU A 309 -14.97 4.99 -1.45
C LEU A 309 -14.84 4.62 0.03
#